data_AF-A0A392R0I9-F1
#
_entry.id   AF-A0A392R0I9-F1
#
_cell.length_a   1.000
_cell.length_b   1.000
_cell.length_c   1.000
_cell.angle_alpha   90.00
_cell.angle_beta   90.00
_cell.angle_gamma   90.00
#
_symmetry.space_group_name_H-M   'P 1'
#
loop_
_entity.id
_entity.type
_entity.pdbx_description
1 polymer ?
#
loop_
_entity_poly.entity_id
_entity_poly.type
_entity_poly.pdbx_seq_one_letter_code
_entity_poly.pdbx_strand_id
1 'polypeptide(L)'
;MQVDSTGGNRYFVTFADDYSRKLWTYLIKRKGEVFDVFKKFKSMAEKQSDHKLKVLKTDGGGEYMCGEFAKFCENEGIIHEVIPPYTPQQNGSTERRNKPIMNM
;
A
#
# COMPACT_ATOMS: atom_id res chain seq x y z
N MET A 1 2.59 -16.11 16.68
CA MET A 1 3.36 -16.92 15.72
C MET A 1 2.85 -16.52 14.35
N GLN A 2 3.64 -15.82 13.53
CA GLN A 2 3.19 -15.31 12.23
C GLN A 2 3.08 -16.51 11.28
N VAL A 3 1.85 -16.89 10.93
CA VAL A 3 1.58 -18.06 10.10
C VAL A 3 1.78 -17.71 8.63
N ASP A 4 2.58 -18.53 7.95
CA ASP A 4 2.69 -18.50 6.50
C ASP A 4 1.33 -18.87 5.88
N SER A 5 0.87 -18.12 4.87
CA SER A 5 -0.28 -18.58 4.08
C SER A 5 0.05 -19.89 3.36
N THR A 6 -0.95 -20.64 2.89
CA THR A 6 -0.76 -21.91 2.16
C THR A 6 0.17 -21.78 0.93
N GLY A 7 0.38 -20.57 0.41
CA GLY A 7 1.31 -20.26 -0.69
C GLY A 7 2.70 -19.74 -0.28
N GLY A 8 3.02 -19.74 1.03
CA GLY A 8 4.27 -19.23 1.58
C GLY A 8 4.39 -17.70 1.61
N ASN A 9 3.26 -16.98 1.60
CA ASN A 9 3.24 -15.52 1.71
C ASN A 9 3.17 -15.14 3.20
N ARG A 10 4.11 -14.31 3.65
CA ARG A 10 4.28 -13.91 5.07
C ARG A 10 3.70 -12.55 5.40
N TYR A 11 3.50 -11.73 4.38
CA TYR A 11 3.07 -10.35 4.53
C TYR A 11 1.93 -10.08 3.56
N PHE A 12 1.21 -9.01 3.82
CA PHE A 12 0.25 -8.46 2.88
C PHE A 12 0.39 -6.94 2.88
N VAL A 13 0.04 -6.34 1.75
CA VAL A 13 -0.08 -4.90 1.60
C VAL A 13 -1.51 -4.56 1.22
N THR A 14 -2.05 -3.53 1.84
CA THR A 14 -3.39 -3.03 1.57
C THR A 14 -3.29 -1.61 1.03
N PHE A 15 -3.89 -1.38 -0.15
CA PHE A 15 -4.09 -0.05 -0.70
C PHE A 15 -5.54 0.37 -0.46
N ALA A 16 -5.72 1.56 0.09
CA ALA A 16 -7.01 2.14 0.34
C ALA A 16 -7.20 3.38 -0.53
N ASP A 17 -8.33 3.46 -1.22
CA ASP A 17 -8.73 4.69 -1.89
C ASP A 17 -9.61 5.52 -0.94
N ASP A 18 -9.21 6.76 -0.69
CA ASP A 18 -9.91 7.67 0.22
C ASP A 18 -11.28 8.08 -0.33
N TYR A 19 -11.42 8.22 -1.66
CA TYR A 19 -12.63 8.69 -2.31
C TYR A 19 -13.74 7.62 -2.35
N SER A 20 -13.47 6.48 -2.99
CA SER A 20 -14.43 5.38 -3.16
C SER A 20 -14.49 4.43 -1.97
N ARG A 21 -13.59 4.59 -0.99
CA ARG A 21 -13.42 3.72 0.19
C ARG A 21 -13.06 2.28 -0.15
N LYS A 22 -12.78 1.97 -1.42
CA LYS A 22 -12.34 0.64 -1.90
C LYS A 22 -10.99 0.27 -1.29
N LEU A 23 -10.81 -1.04 -1.12
CA LEU A 23 -9.62 -1.65 -0.57
C LEU A 23 -9.12 -2.73 -1.52
N TRP A 24 -7.82 -2.78 -1.73
CA TRP A 24 -7.16 -3.85 -2.45
C TRP A 24 -6.07 -4.43 -1.57
N THR A 25 -6.17 -5.72 -1.28
CA THR A 25 -5.18 -6.45 -0.48
C THR A 25 -4.41 -7.41 -1.37
N TYR A 26 -3.09 -7.35 -1.29
CA TYR A 26 -2.17 -8.22 -2.03
C TYR A 26 -1.29 -8.99 -1.05
N LEU A 27 -1.17 -10.29 -1.27
CA LEU A 27 -0.25 -11.14 -0.51
C LEU A 27 1.15 -11.06 -1.11
N ILE A 28 2.16 -10.92 -0.26
CA ILE A 28 3.56 -10.82 -0.67
C ILE A 28 4.45 -11.74 0.18
N LYS A 29 5.55 -12.22 -0.40
CA LYS A 29 6.49 -13.10 0.32
C LYS A 29 7.53 -12.30 1.08
N ARG A 30 7.92 -11.15 0.54
CA ARG A 30 8.95 -10.26 1.09
C ARG A 30 8.47 -8.82 1.04
N LYS A 31 8.85 -8.02 2.04
CA LYS A 31 8.53 -6.57 2.07
C LYS A 31 9.07 -5.81 0.85
N GLY A 32 10.15 -6.27 0.23
CA GLY A 32 10.69 -5.66 -0.99
C GLY A 32 9.78 -5.78 -2.22
N GLU A 33 8.81 -6.69 -2.23
CA GLU A 33 7.87 -6.88 -3.36
C GLU A 33 6.79 -5.80 -3.43
N VAL A 34 6.66 -4.98 -2.37
CA VAL A 34 5.62 -3.93 -2.28
C VAL A 34 5.67 -2.98 -3.47
N PHE A 35 6.87 -2.65 -3.96
CA PHE A 35 7.01 -1.72 -5.09
C PHE A 35 6.46 -2.30 -6.40
N ASP A 36 6.78 -3.55 -6.71
CA ASP A 36 6.26 -4.21 -7.92
C ASP A 36 4.75 -4.39 -7.86
N VAL A 37 4.23 -4.71 -6.66
CA VAL A 37 2.79 -4.78 -6.42
C VAL A 37 2.14 -3.41 -6.57
N PHE A 38 2.77 -2.34 -6.09
CA PHE A 38 2.28 -0.97 -6.22
C PHE A 38 2.17 -0.54 -7.69
N LYS A 39 3.18 -0.82 -8.54
CA LYS A 39 3.12 -0.54 -9.98
C LYS A 39 1.91 -1.21 -10.65
N LYS A 40 1.68 -2.49 -10.32
CA LYS A 40 0.53 -3.26 -10.83
C LYS A 40 -0.79 -2.67 -10.33
N PHE A 41 -0.86 -2.34 -9.04
CA PHE A 41 -2.04 -1.72 -8.43
C PHE A 41 -2.36 -0.38 -9.11
N LYS A 42 -1.40 0.54 -9.23
CA LYS A 42 -1.57 1.84 -9.88
C LYS A 42 -2.16 1.68 -11.28
N SER A 43 -1.52 0.88 -12.13
CA SER A 43 -1.97 0.68 -13.51
C SER A 43 -3.41 0.15 -13.59
N MET A 44 -3.76 -0.81 -12.73
CA MET A 44 -5.11 -1.36 -12.65
C MET A 44 -6.11 -0.32 -12.12
N ALA A 45 -5.80 0.36 -11.02
CA ALA A 45 -6.69 1.30 -10.36
C ALA A 45 -6.98 2.52 -11.24
N GLU A 46 -5.95 3.08 -11.90
CA GLU A 46 -6.11 4.21 -12.82
C GLU A 46 -6.94 3.82 -14.03
N LYS A 47 -6.71 2.63 -14.60
CA LYS A 47 -7.48 2.15 -15.76
C LYS A 47 -8.93 1.83 -15.43
N GLN A 48 -9.22 1.32 -14.23
CA GLN A 48 -10.59 1.00 -13.82
C GLN A 48 -11.38 2.22 -13.38
N SER A 49 -10.71 3.23 -12.82
CA SER A 49 -11.37 4.45 -12.37
C SER A 49 -11.41 5.52 -13.45
N ASP A 50 -10.56 5.45 -14.47
CA ASP A 50 -10.28 6.53 -15.43
C ASP A 50 -9.74 7.81 -14.74
N HIS A 51 -9.17 7.66 -13.54
CA HIS A 51 -8.58 8.75 -12.76
C HIS A 51 -7.11 8.45 -12.47
N LYS A 52 -6.26 9.47 -12.58
CA LYS A 52 -4.83 9.34 -12.25
C LYS A 52 -4.60 9.44 -10.74
N LEU A 53 -3.69 8.62 -10.23
CA LEU A 53 -3.22 8.68 -8.86
C LEU A 53 -2.36 9.93 -8.68
N LYS A 54 -2.76 10.81 -7.76
CA LYS A 54 -2.06 12.08 -7.50
C LYS A 54 -1.21 12.05 -6.24
N VAL A 55 -1.71 11.40 -5.20
CA VAL A 55 -1.08 11.38 -3.88
C VAL A 55 -1.06 9.95 -3.37
N LEU A 56 0.11 9.52 -2.91
CA LEU A 56 0.29 8.26 -2.19
C LEU A 56 0.65 8.59 -0.74
N LYS A 57 -0.10 8.04 0.20
CA LYS A 57 0.16 8.16 1.64
C LYS A 57 0.69 6.84 2.19
N THR A 58 1.86 6.85 2.84
CA THR A 58 2.45 5.66 3.47
C THR A 58 2.88 5.94 4.91
N ASP A 59 3.12 4.90 5.71
CA ASP A 59 3.48 4.97 7.13
C ASP A 59 5.00 5.13 7.38
N GLY A 60 5.78 5.43 6.33
CA GLY A 60 7.23 5.57 6.43
C GLY A 60 8.00 4.26 6.55
N GLY A 61 7.36 3.12 6.32
CA GLY A 61 8.05 1.83 6.22
C GLY A 61 9.19 1.86 5.20
N GLY A 62 10.30 1.18 5.52
CA GLY A 62 11.50 1.16 4.67
C GLY A 62 11.25 0.63 3.26
N GLU A 63 10.23 -0.20 3.09
CA GLU A 63 9.73 -0.69 1.79
C GLU A 63 9.25 0.44 0.84
N TYR A 64 8.82 1.58 1.39
CA TYR A 64 8.34 2.74 0.62
C TYR A 64 9.40 3.84 0.49
N MET A 65 10.49 3.78 1.26
CA MET A 65 11.51 4.82 1.32
C MET A 65 12.70 4.57 0.37
N CYS A 66 12.64 3.56 -0.50
CA CYS A 66 13.75 3.27 -1.40
C CYS A 66 13.85 4.33 -2.51
N GLY A 67 15.08 4.65 -2.93
CA GLY A 67 15.32 5.68 -3.95
C GLY A 67 14.68 5.37 -5.31
N GLU A 68 14.47 4.09 -5.62
CA GLU A 68 13.75 3.67 -6.84
C GLU A 68 12.26 4.03 -6.75
N PHE A 69 11.64 3.86 -5.58
CA PHE A 69 10.25 4.22 -5.34
C PHE A 69 10.05 5.73 -5.46
N ALA A 70 10.93 6.52 -4.83
CA ALA A 70 10.89 7.97 -4.91
C ALA A 70 11.02 8.48 -6.35
N LYS A 71 12.00 7.97 -7.11
CA LYS A 71 12.18 8.30 -8.54
C LYS A 71 10.96 7.92 -9.38
N PHE A 72 10.34 6.78 -9.10
CA PHE A 72 9.13 6.37 -9.79
C PHE A 72 7.96 7.32 -9.52
N CYS A 73 7.75 7.72 -8.26
CA CYS A 73 6.73 8.71 -7.92
C CYS A 73 6.99 10.06 -8.63
N GLU A 74 8.23 10.53 -8.65
CA GLU A 74 8.61 11.76 -9.36
C GLU A 74 8.31 11.69 -10.86
N ASN A 75 8.72 10.60 -11.52
CA ASN A 75 8.48 10.39 -12.95
C ASN A 75 7.00 10.33 -13.32
N GLU A 76 6.17 9.77 -12.43
CA GLU A 76 4.72 9.66 -12.62
C GLU A 76 3.96 10.91 -12.15
N GLY A 77 4.65 11.88 -11.54
CA GLY A 77 4.05 13.08 -10.96
C GLY A 77 3.18 12.80 -9.71
N ILE A 78 3.48 11.73 -8.97
CA ILE A 78 2.79 11.35 -7.73
C ILE A 78 3.49 12.03 -6.56
N ILE A 79 2.72 12.71 -5.72
CA ILE A 79 3.19 13.23 -4.43
C ILE A 79 3.20 12.07 -3.43
N HIS A 80 4.38 11.74 -2.90
CA HIS A 80 4.52 10.75 -1.84
C HIS A 80 4.54 11.43 -0.47
N GLU A 81 3.43 11.28 0.26
CA GLU A 81 3.29 11.76 1.63
C GLU A 81 3.62 10.64 2.62
N VAL A 82 4.60 10.90 3.49
CA VAL A 82 4.98 9.99 4.57
C VAL A 82 4.28 10.45 5.84
N ILE A 83 3.31 9.67 6.29
CA ILE A 83 2.59 9.93 7.53
C ILE A 83 3.48 9.44 8.68
N PRO A 84 3.75 10.29 9.68
CA PRO A 84 4.53 9.87 10.83
C PRO A 84 3.80 8.74 11.59
N PRO A 85 4.55 7.75 12.11
CA PRO A 85 3.99 6.76 13.01
C PRO A 85 3.33 7.51 14.17
N TYR A 86 2.17 7.02 14.64
CA TYR A 86 1.36 7.64 15.71
C TYR A 86 0.43 8.79 15.30
N THR A 87 -0.05 8.84 14.05
CA THR A 87 -1.22 9.65 13.66
C THR A 87 -2.49 8.78 13.51
N PRO A 88 -3.10 8.29 14.62
CA PRO A 88 -4.16 7.29 14.59
C PRO A 88 -5.44 7.75 13.87
N GLN A 89 -5.70 9.06 13.72
CA GLN A 89 -6.84 9.51 12.91
C GLN A 89 -6.65 9.21 11.41
N GLN A 90 -5.43 9.34 10.87
CA GLN A 90 -5.17 9.16 9.44
C GLN A 90 -4.86 7.70 9.10
N ASN A 91 -4.02 7.05 9.90
CA ASN A 91 -3.65 5.64 9.68
C ASN A 91 -4.67 4.65 10.28
N GLY A 92 -5.44 5.08 11.27
CA GLY A 92 -6.39 4.22 11.98
C GLY A 92 -7.54 3.72 11.10
N SER A 93 -7.82 4.34 9.96
CA SER A 93 -8.81 3.82 9.01
C SER A 93 -8.29 2.55 8.33
N THR A 94 -7.04 2.56 7.87
CA THR A 94 -6.36 1.40 7.27
C THR A 94 -6.05 0.33 8.31
N GLU A 95 -5.55 0.72 9.50
CA GLU A 95 -5.27 -0.23 10.59
C GLU A 95 -6.53 -0.94 11.09
N ARG A 96 -7.66 -0.23 11.28
CA ARG A 96 -8.93 -0.86 11.66
C ARG A 96 -9.44 -1.84 10.59
N ARG A 97 -9.19 -1.53 9.31
CA ARG A 97 -9.58 -2.38 8.17
C ARG A 97 -8.69 -3.63 8.04
N ASN A 98 -7.44 -3.56 8.49
CA ASN A 98 -6.52 -4.70 8.48
C ASN A 98 -6.74 -5.68 9.64
N LYS A 99 -7.35 -5.26 10.76
CA LYS A 99 -7.62 -6.13 11.93
C LYS A 99 -8.36 -7.45 11.62
N PRO A 100 -9.48 -7.47 10.88
CA PRO A 100 -10.16 -8.72 10.55
C PRO A 100 -9.34 -9.63 9.61
N ILE A 101 -8.45 -9.06 8.79
CA ILE A 101 -7.58 -9.82 7.88
C ILE A 101 -6.44 -10.50 8.65
N MET A 102 -5.89 -9.85 9.68
CA MET A 102 -4.83 -10.42 10.52
C MET A 102 -5.32 -11.49 11.51
N ASN A 103 -6.62 -11.51 11.80
CA ASN A 103 -7.24 -12.47 12.71
C ASN A 103 -7.82 -13.71 12.01
N MET A 104 -7.54 -13.88 10.72
CA MET A 104 -7.99 -15.03 9.92
C MET A 104 -6.88 -16.06 9.74
#